data_AF-A0A5J4PGK5-F1
#
_entry.id   AF-A0A5J4PGK5-F1
#
_cell.length_a   1.000
_cell.length_b   1.000
_cell.length_c   1.000
_cell.angle_alpha   90.00
_cell.angle_beta   90.00
_cell.angle_gamma   90.00
#
_symmetry.space_group_name_H-M   'P 1'
#
loop_
_entity.id
_entity.type
_entity.pdbx_description
1 polymer ?
#
loop_
_entity_poly.entity_id
_entity_poly.type
_entity_poly.pdbx_seq_one_letter_code
_entity_poly.pdbx_strand_id
1 'polypeptide(L)' 'EFLRDFMPNVIGMGAKDIVYLLEGKGLRVSLTGVGKAYKQSIPEGTLIKKGQLVTIQLK' A
#
# COMPACT_ATOMS: atom_id res chain seq x y z
N GLU A 1 -15.51 5.13 -15.94
CA GLU A 1 -15.59 4.10 -14.88
C GLU A 1 -14.31 4.16 -14.03
N PHE A 2 -14.28 5.02 -13.01
CA PHE A 2 -13.05 5.55 -12.37
C PHE A 2 -12.60 4.78 -11.11
N LEU A 3 -12.93 3.49 -10.95
CA LEU A 3 -12.73 2.79 -9.67
C LEU A 3 -11.44 1.95 -9.54
N ARG A 4 -10.44 2.10 -10.43
CA ARG A 4 -9.28 1.19 -10.41
C ARG A 4 -8.01 1.75 -9.75
N ASP A 5 -7.89 3.06 -9.64
CA ASP A 5 -6.64 3.74 -9.23
C ASP A 5 -6.75 4.44 -7.87
N PHE A 6 -7.43 3.84 -6.89
CA PHE A 6 -7.43 4.32 -5.51
C PHE A 6 -6.57 3.47 -4.58
N MET A 7 -5.94 4.14 -3.61
CA MET A 7 -5.14 3.55 -2.55
C MET A 7 -6.05 2.70 -1.65
N PRO A 8 -5.79 1.38 -1.54
CA PRO A 8 -6.50 0.54 -0.61
C PRO A 8 -6.06 0.80 0.84
N ASN A 9 -6.93 0.46 1.78
CA ASN A 9 -6.56 0.42 3.19
C ASN A 9 -5.75 -0.85 3.46
N VAL A 10 -4.51 -0.69 3.93
CA VAL A 10 -3.61 -1.81 4.25
C VAL A 10 -3.26 -1.89 5.74
N ILE A 11 -3.93 -1.11 6.59
CA ILE A 11 -3.71 -1.11 8.03
C ILE A 11 -4.13 -2.47 8.62
N GLY A 12 -3.26 -3.07 9.42
CA GLY A 12 -3.44 -4.39 10.03
C GLY A 12 -3.02 -5.56 9.13
N MET A 13 -2.73 -5.32 7.84
CA MET A 13 -2.22 -6.36 6.95
C MET A 13 -0.76 -6.72 7.29
N GLY A 14 -0.38 -7.96 6.96
CA GLY A 14 1.00 -8.40 7.04
C GLY A 14 1.83 -7.95 5.84
N ALA A 15 3.14 -7.81 6.02
CA ALA A 15 4.10 -7.41 4.98
C ALA A 15 3.85 -8.07 3.61
N LYS A 16 3.64 -9.39 3.60
CA LYS A 16 3.42 -10.18 2.38
C LYS A 16 2.14 -9.78 1.64
N ASP A 17 1.05 -9.56 2.37
CA ASP A 17 -0.26 -9.22 1.81
C ASP A 17 -0.24 -7.83 1.19
N ILE A 18 0.42 -6.88 1.88
CA ILE A 18 0.61 -5.51 1.45
C ILE A 18 1.37 -5.47 0.12
N VAL A 19 2.50 -6.18 0.04
CA VAL A 19 3.31 -6.24 -1.18
C VAL A 19 2.50 -6.83 -2.32
N TYR A 20 1.82 -7.95 -2.09
CA TYR A 20 0.99 -8.60 -3.11
C TYR A 20 -0.11 -7.68 -3.65
N LEU A 21 -0.84 -7.00 -2.77
CA LEU A 21 -1.98 -6.17 -3.11
C LEU A 21 -1.57 -4.88 -3.85
N LEU A 22 -0.48 -4.24 -3.41
CA LEU A 22 -0.01 -2.99 -4.01
C LEU A 22 0.84 -3.23 -5.27
N GLU A 23 1.74 -4.21 -5.30
CA GLU A 23 2.48 -4.59 -6.53
C GLU A 23 1.53 -5.12 -7.60
N GLY A 24 0.48 -5.85 -7.21
CA GLY A 24 -0.59 -6.29 -8.12
C GLY A 24 -1.35 -5.13 -8.77
N LYS A 25 -1.39 -3.96 -8.12
CA LYS A 25 -1.92 -2.70 -8.68
C LYS A 25 -0.88 -1.93 -9.51
N GLY A 26 0.34 -2.42 -9.60
CA GLY A 26 1.45 -1.78 -10.29
C GLY A 26 2.09 -0.64 -9.50
N LEU A 27 1.97 -0.64 -8.17
CA LEU A 27 2.66 0.28 -7.27
C LEU A 27 3.95 -0.33 -6.77
N ARG A 28 4.93 0.51 -6.42
CA ARG A 28 6.16 0.06 -5.75
C ARG A 28 5.99 0.15 -4.25
N VAL A 29 6.24 -0.94 -3.53
CA VAL A 29 6.08 -0.97 -2.07
C VAL A 29 7.43 -0.87 -1.37
N SER A 30 7.54 0.04 -0.41
CA SER A 30 8.66 0.11 0.52
C SER A 30 8.16 -0.16 1.93
N LEU A 31 8.61 -1.26 2.54
CA LEU A 31 8.24 -1.62 3.90
C LEU A 31 9.34 -1.20 4.87
N THR A 32 8.96 -0.62 6.00
CA THR A 32 9.89 -0.26 7.08
C THR A 32 9.42 -0.87 8.39
N GLY A 33 10.25 -1.68 9.02
CA GLY A 33 9.94 -2.40 10.26
C GLY A 33 9.52 -3.86 10.02
N VAL A 34 9.00 -4.48 11.07
CA VAL A 34 8.53 -5.88 11.06
C VAL A 34 7.20 -5.96 11.81
N GLY A 35 6.30 -6.85 11.39
CA GLY A 35 4.99 -7.01 12.01
C GLY A 35 3.83 -6.60 11.10
N LYS A 36 2.88 -5.82 11.63
CA LYS A 36 1.66 -5.41 10.91
C LYS A 36 1.74 -3.95 10.50
N ALA A 37 1.13 -3.62 9.36
CA ALA A 37 1.01 -2.23 8.94
C ALA A 37 0.20 -1.44 9.95
N TYR A 38 0.82 -0.40 10.50
CA TYR A 38 0.13 0.57 11.35
C TYR A 38 0.02 1.93 10.68
N LYS A 39 0.79 2.18 9.62
CA LYS A 39 0.78 3.45 8.90
C LYS A 39 1.18 3.28 7.45
N GLN A 40 0.42 3.91 6.55
CA GLN A 40 0.70 3.99 5.12
C GLN A 40 1.02 5.44 4.73
N SER A 41 1.97 5.64 3.82
CA SER A 41 2.38 6.98 3.39
C SER A 41 1.32 7.71 2.58
N ILE A 42 0.43 6.96 1.93
CA ILE A 42 -0.68 7.49 1.13
C ILE A 42 -1.97 7.04 1.81
N PRO A 43 -2.89 7.95 2.18
CA PRO A 43 -4.14 7.56 2.82
C PRO A 43 -5.06 6.79 1.87
N GLU A 44 -5.91 5.95 2.42
CA GLU A 44 -6.92 5.21 1.67
C GLU A 44 -7.84 6.15 0.87
N GLY A 45 -8.30 5.70 -0.30
CA GLY A 45 -9.15 6.51 -1.18
C GLY A 45 -8.40 7.62 -1.94
N THR A 46 -7.09 7.76 -1.75
CA THR A 46 -6.28 8.69 -2.56
C THR A 46 -6.02 8.10 -3.94
N LEU A 47 -5.95 8.95 -4.96
CA LEU A 47 -5.54 8.54 -6.31
C LEU A 47 -4.09 8.05 -6.30
N ILE A 48 -3.89 6.82 -6.76
CA ILE A 48 -2.60 6.18 -6.95
C ILE A 48 -2.28 6.13 -8.44
N LYS A 49 -1.00 6.16 -8.79
CA LYS A 49 -0.54 6.03 -10.18
C LYS A 49 0.37 4.81 -10.29
N LYS A 50 0.28 4.09 -11.40
CA LYS A 50 1.21 2.98 -11.70
C LYS A 50 2.66 3.48 -11.63
N GLY A 51 3.52 2.73 -10.95
CA GLY A 51 4.92 3.07 -10.69
C GLY A 51 5.16 3.99 -9.48
N GLN A 52 4.10 4.45 -8.80
CA GLN A 52 4.23 5.29 -7.61
C GLN A 52 4.79 4.48 -6.44
N LEU A 53 5.73 5.08 -5.70
CA LEU A 53 6.32 4.50 -4.51
C LEU A 53 5.41 4.74 -3.30
N VAL A 54 5.04 3.67 -2.61
CA VAL A 54 4.25 3.70 -1.39
C VAL A 54 5.08 3.14 -0.25
N THR A 55 5.36 3.97 0.74
CA THR A 55 6.06 3.55 1.96
C THR A 55 5.05 3.14 3.02
N ILE A 56 5.24 1.98 3.62
CA ILE A 56 4.38 1.42 4.67
C ILE A 56 5.24 1.14 5.90
N GLN A 57 4.82 1.66 7.05
CA GLN A 57 5.48 1.41 8.33
C GLN A 57 4.77 0.26 9.06
N LEU A 58 5.59 -0.68 9.49
CA LEU A 58 5.22 -1.87 10.24
C LEU A 58 5.69 -1.72 11.69
N LYS A 59 4.89 -2.21 12.63
CA LYS A 59 5.26 -2.35 14.04
C LYS A 59 4.91 -3.74 14.56
#